data_AF-A0A927ECF1-F1
#
_entry.id   AF-A0A927ECF1-F1
#
_cell.length_a   1.000
_cell.length_b   1.000
_cell.length_c   1.000
_cell.angle_alpha   90.00
_cell.angle_beta   90.00
_cell.angle_gamma   90.00
#
_symmetry.space_group_name_H-M   'P 1'
#
loop_
_entity.id
_entity.type
_entity.pdbx_description
1 polymer ?
#
loop_
_entity_poly.entity_id
_entity_poly.type
_entity_poly.pdbx_seq_one_letter_code
_entity_poly.pdbx_strand_id
1 'polypeptide(L)' 'MRAKVRRGDSTGEATRPVFRIETVEDYGLARHRIESLKDSTRGDDEEQELQALIDAVERWDADHAAQPGRHRR' A
#
# COMPACT_ATOMS: atom_id res chain seq x y z
N MET A 1 -12.42 6.46 30.32
CA MET A 1 -12.90 6.87 28.97
C MET A 1 -12.97 5.62 28.10
N ARG A 2 -14.12 5.31 27.47
CA ARG A 2 -14.34 4.06 26.70
C ARG A 2 -13.93 4.28 25.24
N ALA A 3 -12.81 3.69 24.81
CA ALA A 3 -12.46 3.62 23.40
C ALA A 3 -13.39 2.61 22.70
N LYS A 4 -14.28 3.11 21.83
CA LYS A 4 -15.12 2.25 20.99
C LYS A 4 -14.27 1.74 19.82
N VAL A 5 -13.67 0.57 20.00
CA VAL A 5 -13.19 -0.24 18.88
C VAL A 5 -14.42 -0.75 18.12
N ARG A 6 -14.73 -0.11 16.99
CA ARG A 6 -15.61 -0.70 15.97
C ARG A 6 -14.77 -1.71 15.20
N ARG A 7 -14.82 -2.98 15.59
CA ARG A 7 -14.50 -4.07 14.67
C ARG A 7 -15.56 -4.02 13.57
N GLY A 8 -15.13 -3.71 12.35
CA GLY A 8 -15.90 -4.05 11.16
C GLY A 8 -15.85 -5.57 11.06
N ASP A 9 -16.97 -6.21 11.38
CA ASP A 9 -17.18 -7.63 11.17
C ASP A 9 -17.60 -7.82 9.70
N SER A 10 -16.76 -8.57 8.98
CA SER A 10 -17.09 -9.52 7.93
C SER A 10 -18.08 -9.12 6.81
N THR A 11 -17.59 -9.04 5.57
CA THR A 11 -18.30 -9.56 4.38
C THR A 11 -17.27 -9.70 3.26
N GLY A 12 -17.14 -10.92 2.72
CA GLY A 12 -16.24 -11.28 1.62
C GLY A 12 -16.60 -10.60 0.31
N GLU A 13 -16.29 -9.31 0.22
CA GLU A 13 -15.98 -8.69 -1.05
C GLU A 13 -14.45 -8.72 -1.14
N ALA A 14 -13.91 -9.50 -2.09
CA ALA A 14 -12.54 -9.33 -2.56
C ALA A 14 -12.43 -7.99 -3.32
N THR A 15 -12.86 -6.90 -2.69
CA THR A 15 -12.52 -5.54 -3.07
C THR A 15 -11.05 -5.42 -2.69
N ARG A 16 -10.20 -5.86 -3.61
CA ARG A 16 -8.76 -5.70 -3.51
C ARG A 16 -8.50 -4.29 -2.98
N PRO A 17 -7.80 -4.15 -1.84
CA PRO A 17 -7.53 -2.82 -1.32
C PRO A 17 -6.73 -2.04 -2.37
N VAL A 18 -7.36 -1.03 -2.95
CA VAL A 18 -6.71 -0.12 -3.89
C VAL A 18 -5.94 0.89 -3.03
N PHE A 19 -4.66 0.63 -2.81
CA PHE A 19 -3.79 1.57 -2.12
C PHE A 19 -3.41 2.69 -3.07
N ARG A 20 -3.65 3.93 -2.67
CA ARG A 20 -3.16 5.12 -3.36
C ARG A 20 -2.17 5.81 -2.46
N ILE A 21 -0.93 5.89 -2.91
CA ILE A 21 0.12 6.65 -2.23
C ILE A 21 0.00 8.09 -2.71
N GLU A 22 -0.25 9.01 -1.79
CA GLU A 22 -0.34 10.45 -2.07
C GLU A 22 0.77 11.25 -1.39
N THR A 23 1.47 10.65 -0.42
CA THR A 23 2.54 11.29 0.34
C THR A 23 3.75 10.38 0.54
N VAL A 24 4.88 10.98 0.89
CA VAL A 24 6.12 10.24 1.24
C VAL A 24 5.96 9.43 2.53
N GLU A 25 5.09 9.87 3.46
CA GLU A 25 4.75 9.09 4.66
C GLU A 25 3.94 7.84 4.28
N ASP A 26 2.95 7.96 3.38
CA ASP A 26 2.21 6.83 2.84
C ASP A 26 3.13 5.85 2.10
N TYR A 27 4.13 6.37 1.36
CA TYR A 27 5.15 5.54 0.71
C TYR A 27 5.97 4.73 1.72
N GLY A 28 6.39 5.36 2.82
CA GLY A 28 7.10 4.68 3.91
C GLY A 28 6.26 3.61 4.58
N LEU A 29 4.98 3.90 4.86
CA LEU A 29 4.03 2.94 5.42
C LEU A 29 3.77 1.76 4.48
N ALA A 30 3.59 2.03 3.17
CA ALA A 30 3.38 0.99 2.16
C ALA A 30 4.59 0.04 2.08
N ARG A 31 5.81 0.57 2.10
CA ARG A 31 7.04 -0.24 2.12
C ARG A 31 7.16 -1.11 3.37
N HIS A 32 6.93 -0.53 4.54
CA HIS A 32 6.96 -1.28 5.79
C HIS A 32 5.89 -2.41 5.80
N ARG A 33 4.71 -2.13 5.23
CA ARG A 33 3.63 -3.11 5.10
C ARG A 33 3.99 -4.25 4.15
N ILE A 34 4.61 -3.94 3.00
CA ILE A 34 5.14 -4.94 2.04
C ILE A 34 6.13 -5.89 2.73
N GLU A 35 7.08 -5.36 3.52
CA GLU A 35 8.06 -6.18 4.23
C GLU A 35 7.41 -7.07 5.29
N SER A 36 6.46 -6.52 6.05
CA SER A 36 5.68 -7.28 7.03
C SER A 36 4.87 -8.41 6.39
N LEU A 37 4.27 -8.14 5.22
CA LEU A 37 3.50 -9.14 4.49
C LEU A 37 4.42 -10.23 3.92
N LYS A 38 5.58 -9.89 3.36
CA LYS A 38 6.55 -10.87 2.86
C LYS A 38 7.06 -11.84 3.92
N ASP A 39 7.20 -11.38 5.16
CA ASP A 39 7.64 -12.23 6.28
C ASP A 39 6.50 -13.12 6.81
N SER A 40 5.25 -12.70 6.65
CA SER A 40 4.07 -13.35 7.22
C SER A 40 3.18 -14.09 6.22
N THR A 41 3.41 -14.02 4.91
CA THR A 41 2.44 -14.50 3.90
C THR A 41 2.14 -16.00 4.04
N ARG A 42 0.89 -16.32 4.38
CA ARG A 42 0.38 -17.71 4.40
C ARG A 42 -0.96 -17.90 3.68
N GLY A 43 -1.45 -16.91 2.93
CA GLY A 43 -2.68 -17.05 2.13
C GLY A 43 -2.79 -16.12 0.91
N ASP A 44 -3.62 -16.55 -0.04
CA ASP A 44 -3.94 -15.85 -1.30
C ASP A 44 -4.41 -14.39 -1.11
N ASP A 45 -5.09 -14.08 0.00
CA ASP A 45 -5.55 -12.72 0.31
C ASP A 45 -4.38 -11.78 0.66
N GLU A 46 -3.39 -12.26 1.40
CA GLU A 46 -2.19 -11.50 1.76
C GLU A 46 -1.26 -11.32 0.56
N GLU A 47 -1.20 -12.29 -0.35
CA GLU A 47 -0.49 -12.16 -1.62
C GLU A 47 -1.13 -11.10 -2.52
N GLN A 48 -2.47 -11.03 -2.54
CA GLN A 48 -3.19 -9.98 -3.27
C GLN A 48 -2.99 -8.60 -2.65
N GLU A 49 -2.97 -8.48 -1.31
CA GLU A 49 -2.64 -7.22 -0.62
C GLU A 49 -1.19 -6.79 -0.94
N LEU A 50 -0.25 -7.73 -0.89
CA LEU A 50 1.16 -7.49 -1.21
C LEU A 50 1.33 -6.99 -2.65
N GLN A 51 0.70 -7.65 -3.62
CA GLN A 51 0.79 -7.25 -5.03
C GLN A 51 0.18 -5.88 -5.28
N ALA A 52 -0.93 -5.54 -4.62
CA ALA A 52 -1.57 -4.22 -4.73
C ALA A 52 -0.70 -3.11 -4.14
N LEU A 53 -0.02 -3.36 -3.01
CA LEU A 53 0.92 -2.41 -2.41
C LEU A 53 2.15 -2.19 -3.30
N ILE A 54 2.68 -3.26 -3.92
CA ILE A 54 3.82 -3.16 -4.84
C ILE A 54 3.44 -2.28 -6.05
N ASP A 55 2.28 -2.53 -6.69
CA ASP A 55 1.81 -1.74 -7.84
C ASP A 55 1.66 -0.25 -7.48
N ALA A 56 1.09 0.05 -6.31
CA ALA A 56 0.95 1.42 -5.83
C ALA A 56 2.29 2.12 -5.60
N VAL A 57 3.27 1.41 -5.02
CA VAL A 57 4.64 1.90 -4.80
C VAL A 57 5.36 2.13 -6.11
N GLU A 58 5.27 1.19 -7.06
CA GLU A 58 5.88 1.33 -8.39
C GLU A 58 5.27 2.49 -9.18
N ARG A 59 3.95 2.69 -9.08
CA ARG A 59 3.27 3.79 -9.75
C ARG A 59 3.65 5.15 -9.16
N TRP A 60 3.77 5.23 -7.84
CA TRP A 60 4.28 6.43 -7.17
C TRP A 60 5.74 6.71 -7.54
N ASP A 61 6.58 5.67 -7.56
CA ASP A 61 7.98 5.79 -7.96
C ASP A 61 8.09 6.24 -9.43
N ALA A 62 7.28 5.70 -10.34
CA ALA A 62 7.24 6.15 -11.74
C ALA A 62 6.77 7.60 -11.89
N ASP A 63 5.76 8.04 -11.12
CA ASP A 63 5.30 9.43 -11.14
C ASP A 63 6.35 10.39 -10.58
N HIS A 64 7.05 10.00 -9.50
CA HIS A 64 8.13 10.80 -8.88
C HIS A 64 9.48 10.70 -9.62
N ALA A 65 9.79 9.58 -10.24
CA ALA A 65 10.96 9.35 -11.09
C ALA A 65 10.76 9.85 -12.53
N ALA A 66 9.55 10.28 -12.89
CA ALA A 66 9.31 11.20 -14.01
C ALA A 66 9.59 12.67 -13.62
N GLN A 67 9.89 12.96 -12.34
CA GLN A 67 10.28 14.28 -11.85
C GLN A 67 11.80 14.54 -11.65
N PRO A 68 12.79 13.77 -12.18
CA PRO A 68 14.18 14.18 -12.14
C PRO A 68 14.41 15.22 -13.25
N GLY A 69 13.97 16.44 -12.99
CA GLY A 69 14.39 17.61 -13.73
C GLY A 69 13.45 18.09 -14.82
N ARG A 70 12.50 18.94 -14.42
CA ARG A 70 12.28 20.19 -15.16
C ARG A 70 13.51 21.12 -15.01
N HIS A 71 14.71 20.69 -15.39
CA HIS A 71 15.86 21.58 -15.56
C HIS A 71 17.04 20.92 -16.26
N ARG A 72 17.08 20.99 -17.60
CA ARG A 72 18.31 21.37 -18.32
C ARG A 72 18.01 21.73 -19.78
N ARG A 73 18.00 23.06 -19.98
CA ARG A 73 18.18 23.87 -21.19
C ARG A 73 17.12 23.83 -22.28
#